data_AF-A0A8X8C865-F1
#
_entry.id   AF-A0A8X8C865-F1
#
_cell.length_a   1.000
_cell.length_b   1.000
_cell.length_c   1.000
_cell.angle_alpha   90.00
_cell.angle_beta   90.00
_cell.angle_gamma   90.00
#
_symmetry.space_group_name_H-M   'P 1'
#
loop_
_entity.id
_entity.type
_entity.pdbx_description
1 polymer ?
#
loop_
_entity_poly.entity_id
_entity_poly.type
_entity_poly.pdbx_seq_one_letter_code
_entity_poly.pdbx_strand_id
1 'polypeptide(L)'
;MQGQKERDQCYKPILEELNSLFPSRCNKRPPTCLVPGAGLGRLALEISCLGFVSQGNEFSYYMMICSSFILNQTQNTGEWTVYPWIHSNCNSLSDSDQLRPVSFPDIHPASEGLLKDSPCVVVTLLKSIVIQVK
;
A
#
# COMPACT_ATOMS: atom_id res chain seq x y z
N MET A 1 8.61 -13.38 0.25
CA MET A 1 7.24 -12.93 0.60
C MET A 1 6.46 -12.72 -0.68
N GLN A 2 5.18 -13.13 -0.72
CA GLN A 2 4.37 -13.06 -1.94
C GLN A 2 4.21 -11.60 -2.42
N GLY A 3 4.38 -11.36 -3.72
CA GLY A 3 4.26 -10.03 -4.33
C GLY A 3 5.48 -9.11 -4.22
N GLN A 4 6.51 -9.42 -3.42
CA GLN A 4 7.70 -8.55 -3.29
C GLN A 4 8.40 -8.33 -4.63
N LYS A 5 8.65 -9.40 -5.40
CA LYS A 5 9.35 -9.31 -6.69
C LYS A 5 8.62 -8.40 -7.69
N GLU A 6 7.29 -8.47 -7.72
CA GLU A 6 6.46 -7.62 -8.59
C GLU A 6 6.53 -6.15 -8.13
N ARG A 7 6.49 -5.90 -6.82
CA ARG A 7 6.67 -4.56 -6.25
C ARG A 7 8.07 -4.01 -6.54
N ASP A 8 9.12 -4.82 -6.46
CA ASP A 8 10.48 -4.38 -6.76
C ASP A 8 10.61 -3.98 -8.24
N GLN A 9 9.90 -4.65 -9.15
CA GLN A 9 9.92 -4.30 -10.57
C GLN A 9 9.11 -3.04 -10.86
N CYS A 10 7.97 -2.83 -10.19
CA CYS A 10 7.05 -1.75 -10.48
C CYS A 10 7.29 -0.48 -9.65
N TYR A 11 7.52 -0.62 -8.34
CA TYR A 11 7.57 0.50 -7.39
C TYR A 11 8.98 1.03 -7.21
N LYS A 12 10.00 0.16 -7.16
CA LYS A 12 11.38 0.57 -6.90
C LYS A 12 11.88 1.65 -7.89
N PRO A 13 11.64 1.57 -9.21
CA PRO A 13 12.05 2.64 -10.14
C PRO A 13 11.40 3.98 -9.81
N ILE A 14 10.13 3.98 -9.39
CA ILE A 14 9.39 5.19 -9.00
C ILE A 14 9.99 5.80 -7.73
N LEU A 15 10.25 4.96 -6.73
CA LEU A 15 10.83 5.37 -5.44
C LEU A 15 12.25 5.90 -5.59
N GLU A 16 13.06 5.29 -6.46
CA GLU A 16 14.42 5.74 -6.80
C GLU A 16 14.39 7.09 -7.52
N GLU A 17 13.48 7.27 -8.48
CA GLU A 17 13.32 8.55 -9.19
C GLU A 17 12.86 9.67 -8.24
N LEU A 18 11.93 9.39 -7.33
CA LEU A 18 11.52 10.36 -6.30
C LEU A 18 12.69 10.76 -5.39
N ASN A 19 13.57 9.82 -5.04
CA ASN A 19 14.77 10.14 -4.26
C ASN A 19 15.78 10.98 -5.06
N SER A 20 15.94 10.69 -6.34
CA SER A 20 16.83 11.43 -7.26
C SER A 20 16.35 12.88 -7.46
N LEU A 21 15.05 13.08 -7.68
CA LEU A 21 14.46 14.40 -7.94
C LEU A 21 14.35 15.27 -6.67
N PHE A 22 14.19 14.65 -5.50
CA PHE A 22 14.03 15.34 -4.23
C PHE A 22 15.08 14.91 -3.20
N PRO A 23 16.39 15.15 -3.42
CA PRO A 23 17.46 14.63 -2.56
C PRO A 23 17.53 15.34 -1.20
N SER A 24 17.19 16.63 -1.15
CA SER A 24 17.23 17.46 0.06
C SER A 24 15.82 17.80 0.53
N ARG A 25 15.21 16.91 1.31
CA ARG A 25 13.85 17.09 1.85
C ARG A 25 13.87 17.78 3.21
N CYS A 26 12.97 18.73 3.41
CA CYS A 26 12.80 19.41 4.68
C CYS A 26 11.65 18.78 5.47
N ASN A 27 11.92 18.27 6.67
CA ASN A 27 10.88 17.67 7.54
C ASN A 27 9.76 18.65 7.91
N LYS A 28 10.02 19.98 7.89
CA LYS A 28 8.99 21.00 8.18
C LYS A 28 8.05 21.26 6.99
N ARG A 29 8.49 20.96 5.77
CA ARG A 29 7.73 21.16 4.52
C ARG A 29 8.06 20.01 3.57
N PRO A 30 7.60 18.79 3.89
CA PRO A 30 7.82 17.64 3.03
C PRO A 30 7.15 17.87 1.66
N PRO A 31 7.74 17.36 0.57
CA PRO A 31 7.10 17.38 -0.74
C PRO A 31 5.83 16.52 -0.75
N THR A 32 4.81 16.98 -1.48
CA THR A 32 3.53 16.26 -1.65
C THR A 32 3.55 15.43 -2.94
N CYS A 33 3.08 14.19 -2.86
CA CYS A 33 2.95 13.28 -4.00
C CYS A 33 1.50 12.79 -4.12
N LEU A 34 0.94 12.83 -5.33
CA LEU A 34 -0.37 12.29 -5.66
C LEU A 34 -0.20 10.98 -6.45
N VAL A 35 -0.86 9.92 -6.01
CA VAL A 35 -0.86 8.59 -6.64
C VAL A 35 -2.27 8.30 -7.19
N PRO A 36 -2.54 8.62 -8.47
CA PRO A 36 -3.81 8.28 -9.10
C PRO A 36 -3.90 6.76 -9.34
N GLY A 37 -5.09 6.18 -9.13
CA GLY A 37 -5.28 4.73 -9.23
C GLY A 37 -4.48 3.96 -8.19
N ALA A 38 -4.52 4.40 -6.93
CA ALA A 38 -3.69 3.86 -5.86
C ALA A 38 -4.01 2.40 -5.48
N GLY A 39 -5.15 1.86 -5.91
CA GLY A 39 -5.58 0.50 -5.60
C GLY A 39 -5.65 0.28 -4.09
N LEU A 40 -4.90 -0.70 -3.58
CA LEU A 40 -4.82 -1.00 -2.15
C LEU A 40 -3.97 0.01 -1.35
N GLY A 41 -3.26 0.93 -2.01
CA GLY A 41 -2.52 2.01 -1.35
C GLY A 41 -1.06 1.69 -1.00
N ARG A 42 -0.52 0.53 -1.41
CA ARG A 42 0.85 0.11 -1.06
C ARG A 42 1.92 1.08 -1.57
N LEU A 43 1.86 1.53 -2.82
CA LEU A 43 2.83 2.50 -3.34
C LEU A 43 2.73 3.85 -2.59
N ALA A 44 1.50 4.30 -2.29
CA ALA A 44 1.30 5.53 -1.52
C ALA A 44 1.92 5.43 -0.12
N LEU A 45 1.82 4.27 0.53
CA LEU A 45 2.49 3.97 1.80
C LEU A 45 4.02 4.04 1.68
N GLU A 46 4.62 3.38 0.69
CA GLU A 46 6.07 3.39 0.45
C GLU A 46 6.59 4.83 0.20
N ILE A 47 5.86 5.62 -0.59
CA ILE A 47 6.18 7.03 -0.84
C ILE A 47 6.11 7.85 0.46
N SER A 48 5.10 7.60 1.30
CA SER A 48 5.01 8.22 2.62
C SER A 48 6.21 7.86 3.48
N CYS A 49 6.65 6.59 3.48
CA CYS A 49 7.81 6.12 4.24
C CYS A 49 9.13 6.79 3.80
N LEU A 50 9.21 7.27 2.54
CA LEU A 50 10.35 8.07 2.05
C LEU A 50 10.37 9.53 2.56
N GLY A 51 9.35 9.95 3.31
CA GLY A 51 9.21 11.31 3.87
C GLY A 51 8.42 12.28 2.99
N PHE A 52 7.60 11.78 2.07
CA PHE A 52 6.64 12.60 1.31
C PHE A 52 5.29 12.65 2.04
N VAL A 53 4.53 13.72 1.81
CA VAL A 53 3.08 13.69 2.07
C VAL A 53 2.41 13.00 0.89
N SER A 54 1.84 11.82 1.11
CA SER A 54 1.36 10.95 0.04
C SER A 54 -0.16 10.89 0.01
N GLN A 55 -0.74 11.23 -1.14
CA GLN A 55 -2.17 11.14 -1.36
C GLN A 55 -2.46 10.07 -2.42
N GLY A 56 -3.10 8.98 -2.02
CA GLY A 56 -3.67 8.02 -2.95
C GLY A 56 -5.04 8.50 -3.45
N ASN A 57 -5.33 8.27 -4.72
CA ASN A 57 -6.66 8.44 -5.26
C ASN A 57 -7.14 7.14 -5.91
N GLU A 58 -8.34 6.70 -5.57
CA GLU A 58 -8.93 5.48 -6.11
C GLU A 58 -10.43 5.70 -6.38
N PHE A 59 -10.95 5.01 -7.39
CA PHE A 59 -12.36 5.09 -7.79
C PHE A 59 -13.13 3.81 -7.42
N SER A 60 -12.47 2.65 -7.42
CA SER A 60 -13.09 1.37 -7.11
C SER A 60 -13.43 1.24 -5.62
N TYR A 61 -14.72 1.06 -5.31
CA TYR A 61 -15.16 0.79 -3.94
C TYR A 61 -14.52 -0.46 -3.34
N TYR A 62 -14.29 -1.50 -4.14
CA TYR A 62 -13.61 -2.72 -3.68
C TYR A 62 -12.21 -2.40 -3.16
N MET A 63 -11.44 -1.63 -3.93
CA MET A 63 -10.09 -1.22 -3.54
C MET A 63 -10.11 -0.31 -2.32
N MET A 64 -11.05 0.64 -2.27
CA MET A 64 -11.16 1.59 -1.17
C MET A 64 -11.50 0.91 0.17
N ILE A 65 -12.45 -0.02 0.18
CA ILE A 65 -12.84 -0.77 1.38
C ILE A 65 -11.68 -1.66 1.85
N CYS A 66 -11.06 -2.42 0.94
CA CYS A 66 -9.93 -3.28 1.27
C CYS A 66 -8.70 -2.48 1.72
N SER A 67 -8.41 -1.34 1.08
CA SER A 67 -7.34 -0.44 1.47
C SER A 67 -7.56 0.12 2.88
N SER A 68 -8.78 0.59 3.18
CA SER A 68 -9.13 1.07 4.53
C SER A 68 -8.96 -0.02 5.59
N PHE A 69 -9.36 -1.24 5.29
CA PHE A 69 -9.18 -2.38 6.19
C PHE A 69 -7.69 -2.65 6.46
N ILE A 70 -6.88 -2.77 5.39
CA ILE A 70 -5.45 -3.05 5.51
C ILE A 70 -4.73 -1.93 6.29
N LEU A 71 -5.01 -0.67 5.94
CA LEU A 71 -4.30 0.49 6.49
C LEU A 71 -4.73 0.86 7.91
N ASN A 72 -6.01 0.66 8.27
CA ASN A 72 -6.57 1.21 9.51
C ASN A 72 -7.01 0.15 10.54
N GLN A 73 -7.20 -1.10 10.12
CA GLN A 73 -7.76 -2.15 10.99
C GLN A 73 -6.77 -3.28 11.30
N THR A 74 -5.62 -3.32 10.62
CA THR A 74 -4.59 -4.32 10.91
C THR A 74 -3.66 -3.84 12.01
N GLN A 75 -3.44 -4.66 13.02
CA GLN A 75 -2.58 -4.36 14.17
C GLN A 75 -1.22 -5.04 14.10
N ASN A 76 -1.11 -6.19 13.44
CA ASN A 76 0.13 -6.95 13.38
C ASN A 76 0.51 -7.34 11.93
N THR A 77 1.80 -7.50 11.68
CA THR A 77 2.29 -8.10 10.43
C THR A 77 1.84 -9.55 10.32
N GLY A 78 1.33 -9.95 9.15
CA GLY A 78 0.88 -11.31 8.88
C GLY A 78 -0.38 -11.72 9.63
N GLU A 79 -1.14 -10.77 10.17
CA GLU A 79 -2.36 -11.02 10.96
C GLU A 79 -3.45 -11.77 10.18
N TRP A 80 -3.58 -11.46 8.89
CA TRP A 80 -4.65 -11.97 8.05
C TRP A 80 -4.11 -12.97 7.04
N THR A 81 -4.91 -13.97 6.66
CA THR A 81 -4.56 -14.94 5.63
C THR A 81 -5.69 -15.08 4.62
N VAL A 82 -5.34 -15.05 3.34
CA VAL A 82 -6.26 -15.25 2.21
C VAL A 82 -5.77 -16.39 1.32
N TYR A 83 -6.70 -16.99 0.58
CA TYR A 83 -6.42 -18.04 -0.39
C TYR A 83 -6.79 -17.52 -1.78
N PRO A 84 -5.90 -16.75 -2.41
CA PRO A 84 -6.30 -15.96 -3.56
C PRO A 84 -6.57 -16.82 -4.80
N TRP A 85 -6.05 -18.05 -4.85
CA TRP A 85 -6.12 -18.93 -6.03
C TRP A 85 -7.28 -19.92 -6.02
N ILE A 86 -8.13 -19.93 -5.00
CA ILE A 86 -9.23 -20.92 -4.87
C ILE A 86 -10.20 -20.89 -6.05
N HIS A 87 -10.36 -19.74 -6.71
CA HIS A 87 -11.25 -19.59 -7.86
C HIS A 87 -10.57 -19.91 -9.21
N SER A 88 -9.26 -20.16 -9.22
CA SER A 88 -8.49 -20.51 -10.40
C SER A 88 -8.51 -22.03 -10.62
N ASN A 89 -9.26 -22.48 -11.63
CA ASN A 89 -9.46 -23.91 -11.94
C ASN A 89 -8.52 -24.44 -13.04
N CYS A 90 -7.61 -23.62 -13.54
CA CYS A 90 -6.68 -23.98 -14.61
C CYS A 90 -5.26 -23.54 -14.25
N ASN A 91 -4.27 -24.18 -14.89
CA ASN A 91 -2.84 -23.89 -14.71
C ASN A 91 -2.29 -24.09 -13.29
N SER A 92 -2.98 -24.88 -12.46
CA SER A 92 -2.46 -25.41 -11.20
C SER A 92 -1.78 -26.76 -11.46
N LEU A 93 -0.57 -26.97 -10.93
CA LEU A 93 0.14 -28.25 -11.05
C LEU A 93 -0.34 -29.25 -10.00
N SER A 94 -0.91 -28.76 -8.90
CA SER A 94 -1.42 -29.55 -7.79
C SER A 94 -2.55 -28.83 -7.05
N ASP A 95 -3.37 -29.57 -6.29
CA ASP A 95 -4.40 -29.00 -5.41
C ASP A 95 -3.79 -28.07 -4.35
N SER A 96 -2.57 -28.38 -3.90
CA SER A 96 -1.83 -27.54 -2.96
C SER A 96 -1.48 -26.16 -3.54
N ASP A 97 -1.34 -26.02 -4.85
CA ASP A 97 -1.09 -24.71 -5.49
C ASP A 97 -2.34 -23.83 -5.45
N GLN A 98 -3.51 -24.43 -5.67
CA GLN A 98 -4.80 -23.73 -5.64
C GLN A 98 -5.21 -23.32 -4.22
N LEU A 99 -4.94 -24.19 -3.24
CA LEU A 99 -5.24 -23.98 -1.82
C LEU A 99 -4.11 -23.30 -1.04
N ARG A 100 -3.13 -22.71 -1.74
CA ARG A 100 -1.97 -22.08 -1.08
C ARG A 100 -2.38 -20.81 -0.33
N PRO A 101 -2.08 -20.69 0.98
CA PRO A 101 -2.36 -19.48 1.75
C PRO A 101 -1.36 -18.36 1.47
N VAL A 102 -1.80 -17.11 1.61
CA VAL A 102 -0.97 -15.91 1.61
C VAL A 102 -1.36 -15.03 2.80
N SER A 103 -0.39 -14.73 3.66
CA SER A 103 -0.61 -13.85 4.82
C SER A 103 -0.29 -12.38 4.50
N PHE A 104 -1.05 -11.46 5.10
CA PHE A 104 -0.92 -10.01 4.93
C PHE A 104 -1.37 -9.26 6.20
N PRO A 105 -1.00 -7.98 6.35
CA PRO A 105 0.00 -7.26 5.59
C PRO A 105 1.40 -7.68 6.02
N ASP A 106 2.33 -7.58 5.09
CA ASP A 106 3.74 -7.88 5.34
C ASP A 106 4.47 -6.83 6.18
N ILE A 107 3.98 -5.61 6.12
CA ILE A 107 4.48 -4.46 6.85
C ILE A 107 3.29 -3.88 7.61
N HIS A 108 3.46 -3.59 8.90
CA HIS A 108 2.40 -2.96 9.66
C HIS A 108 2.38 -1.46 9.33
N PRO A 109 1.29 -0.92 8.74
CA PRO A 109 1.27 0.46 8.22
C PRO A 109 1.64 1.52 9.25
N ALA A 110 1.31 1.33 10.54
CA ALA A 110 1.64 2.28 11.60
C ALA A 110 3.05 2.09 12.22
N SER A 111 3.75 0.99 11.93
CA SER A 111 5.12 0.75 12.43
C SER A 111 6.18 1.49 11.63
N GLU A 112 5.93 1.79 10.35
CA GLU A 112 6.83 2.56 9.47
C GLU A 112 6.67 4.08 9.71
N GLY A 113 7.03 4.50 10.93
CA GLY A 113 7.81 5.72 11.18
C GLY A 113 7.18 7.12 11.06
N LEU A 114 6.01 7.35 10.47
CA LEU A 114 5.54 8.75 10.24
C LEU A 114 4.08 9.05 10.64
N LEU A 115 3.26 8.06 10.97
CA LEU A 115 1.84 8.28 11.27
C LEU A 115 1.57 8.80 12.68
N LYS A 116 2.55 8.84 13.59
CA LYS A 116 2.33 9.27 14.98
C LYS A 116 2.00 10.76 15.12
N ASP A 117 2.49 11.61 14.21
CA ASP A 117 2.32 13.07 14.30
C ASP A 117 1.68 13.72 13.06
N SER A 118 1.46 12.99 11.96
CA SER A 118 0.72 13.48 10.78
C SER A 118 0.23 12.32 9.90
N PRO A 119 -1.06 12.26 9.53
CA PRO A 119 -1.61 11.20 8.68
C PRO A 119 -1.09 11.38 7.25
N CYS A 120 0.02 10.73 6.91
CA CYS A 120 0.72 10.98 5.64
C CYS A 120 0.27 10.09 4.47
N VAL A 121 -0.64 9.12 4.70
CA VAL A 121 -1.29 8.37 3.63
C VAL A 121 -2.78 8.62 3.69
N VAL A 122 -3.31 9.26 2.66
CA VAL A 122 -4.74 9.50 2.51
C VAL A 122 -5.19 8.91 1.19
N VAL A 123 -6.03 7.87 1.22
CA VAL A 123 -6.65 7.34 -0.01
C VAL A 123 -8.04 7.93 -0.16
N THR A 124 -8.29 8.70 -1.22
CA THR A 124 -9.57 9.39 -1.43
C THR A 124 -10.28 8.98 -2.71
N LEU A 125 -11.61 9.03 -2.69
CA LEU A 125 -12.42 9.08 -3.90
C LEU A 125 -12.35 10.50 -4.49
N LEU A 126 -12.32 10.63 -5.81
CA LEU A 126 -12.20 11.92 -6.53
C LEU A 126 -13.35 12.93 -6.25
N LYS A 127 -14.31 12.62 -5.37
CA LYS A 127 -15.47 13.46 -5.01
C LYS A 127 -15.97 13.27 -3.56
N SER A 128 -15.09 13.26 -2.55
CA SER A 128 -15.42 13.44 -1.10
C SER A 128 -15.55 12.20 -0.19
N ILE A 129 -14.54 11.33 -0.15
CA ILE A 129 -14.27 10.48 1.03
C ILE A 129 -12.78 10.56 1.33
N VAL A 130 -12.43 10.96 2.54
CA VAL A 130 -11.04 11.07 3.02
C VAL A 130 -10.79 9.91 3.99
N ILE A 131 -10.08 8.87 3.56
CA ILE A 131 -9.60 7.83 4.47
C ILE A 131 -8.30 8.35 5.07
N GLN A 132 -8.41 8.96 6.26
CA GLN A 132 -7.26 9.32 7.08
C GLN A 132 -6.80 8.06 7.82
N VAL A 133 -5.53 7.68 7.64
CA VAL A 133 -4.91 6.67 8.50
C VAL A 133 -4.64 7.31 9.86
N LYS A 134 -5.28 6.78 10.91
CA LYS A 134 -5.12 7.22 12.30
C LYS A 134 -3.95 6.52 12.97
#